data_AF-A0A671R1I7-F1
#
_entry.id   AF-A0A671R1I7-F1
#
_cell.length_a   1.000
_cell.length_b   1.000
_cell.length_c   1.000
_cell.angle_alpha   90.00
_cell.angle_beta   90.00
_cell.angle_gamma   90.00
#
_symmetry.space_group_name_H-M   'P 1'
#
loop_
_entity.id
_entity.type
_entity.pdbx_description
1 polymer ?
#
loop_
_entity_poly.entity_id
_entity_poly.type
_entity_poly.pdbx_seq_one_letter_code
_entity_poly.pdbx_strand_id
1 'polypeptide(L)'
;MKLTSRPELFAFEGISMTHYFTVKNFQARTDDILIATYPKAGESTLHGCCALIHYNQSPGYIPYLSWYAPFLPSLKGQFKKKKKLSGQCSRLNIMKILFLVIFPLIHIVYVARNAKDNAVSYFHFDRMNMGEPEPGDWNTYLQKCMEGKSNGWWEKEQTYSNLIYMFYENLVEDTGREVERLCSFLGLSISAEQREKITKGVQFDAMKQNKMTNYSTVPVMDFKISPFMRKGKVGDWKNYFTVAQNEQFDEVYKEKMKNTTVKFRTEI
;
A
#
# COMPACT_ATOMS: atom_id res chain seq x y z
N MET A 1 -5.22 6.36 -22.15
CA MET A 1 -5.16 7.82 -22.30
C MET A 1 -4.24 8.35 -21.23
N LYS A 2 -3.25 9.15 -21.63
CA LYS A 2 -2.43 9.90 -20.68
C LYS A 2 -3.31 11.01 -20.11
N LEU A 3 -3.33 11.18 -18.79
CA LEU A 3 -3.98 12.33 -18.16
C LEU A 3 -3.28 13.60 -18.66
N THR A 4 -4.06 14.60 -19.08
CA THR A 4 -3.54 15.87 -19.61
C THR A 4 -3.30 16.90 -18.51
N SER A 5 -3.87 16.69 -17.32
CA SER A 5 -3.71 17.51 -16.13
C SER A 5 -3.82 16.65 -14.87
N ARG A 6 -3.19 17.10 -13.78
CA ARG A 6 -3.30 16.46 -12.47
C ARG A 6 -4.65 16.80 -11.82
N PRO A 7 -5.26 15.88 -11.06
CA PRO A 7 -6.53 16.14 -10.37
C PRO A 7 -6.35 17.03 -9.15
N GLU A 8 -7.42 17.74 -8.78
CA GLU A 8 -7.54 18.38 -7.48
C GLU A 8 -8.07 17.37 -6.44
N LEU A 9 -7.77 17.63 -5.17
CA LEU A 9 -8.35 16.89 -4.05
C LEU A 9 -9.73 17.46 -3.72
N PHE A 10 -10.64 16.60 -3.33
CA PHE A 10 -11.93 16.99 -2.78
C PHE A 10 -12.18 16.28 -1.45
N ALA A 11 -13.04 16.87 -0.63
CA ALA A 11 -13.47 16.27 0.63
C ALA A 11 -14.55 15.22 0.35
N PHE A 12 -14.26 13.96 0.66
CA PHE A 12 -15.21 12.87 0.70
C PHE A 12 -15.31 12.36 2.14
N GLU A 13 -16.47 12.56 2.77
CA GLU A 13 -16.71 12.14 4.17
C GLU A 13 -15.64 12.65 5.15
N GLY A 14 -15.18 13.89 4.94
CA GLY A 14 -14.15 14.54 5.77
C GLY A 14 -12.71 14.12 5.45
N ILE A 15 -12.50 13.28 4.44
CA ILE A 15 -11.18 12.83 3.98
C ILE A 15 -10.86 13.47 2.63
N SER A 16 -9.66 14.03 2.51
CA SER A 16 -9.16 14.58 1.25
C SER A 16 -8.70 13.44 0.33
N MET A 17 -9.30 13.32 -0.87
CA MET A 17 -8.97 12.28 -1.84
C MET A 17 -9.19 12.74 -3.28
N THR A 18 -8.67 12.00 -4.26
CA THR A 18 -8.96 12.23 -5.68
C THR A 18 -10.26 11.53 -6.09
N HIS A 19 -10.96 12.09 -7.09
CA HIS A 19 -12.29 11.63 -7.51
C HIS A 19 -12.36 10.17 -7.98
N TYR A 20 -11.21 9.57 -8.31
CA TYR A 20 -11.12 8.21 -8.84
C TYR A 20 -11.34 7.10 -7.80
N PHE A 21 -11.32 7.42 -6.50
CA PHE A 21 -11.27 6.42 -5.43
C PHE A 21 -12.52 6.33 -4.56
N THR A 22 -13.67 6.80 -5.05
CA THR A 22 -14.93 6.70 -4.30
C THR A 22 -15.66 5.40 -4.61
N VAL A 23 -15.79 4.54 -3.61
CA VAL A 23 -16.63 3.33 -3.68
C VAL A 23 -17.69 3.43 -2.59
N LYS A 24 -18.96 3.38 -2.99
CA LYS A 24 -20.10 3.25 -2.08
C LYS A 24 -20.75 1.89 -2.30
N ASN A 25 -21.31 1.30 -1.24
CA ASN A 25 -22.10 0.06 -1.27
C ASN A 25 -21.33 -1.21 -1.67
N PHE A 26 -20.03 -1.30 -1.35
CA PHE A 26 -19.33 -2.57 -1.49
C PHE A 26 -19.86 -3.60 -0.48
N GLN A 27 -20.21 -4.79 -0.95
CA GLN A 27 -20.63 -5.90 -0.11
C GLN A 27 -19.46 -6.87 0.07
N ALA A 28 -18.86 -6.84 1.26
CA ALA A 28 -17.79 -7.76 1.60
C ALA A 28 -18.33 -9.17 1.88
N ARG A 29 -17.55 -10.18 1.48
CA ARG A 29 -17.79 -11.58 1.84
C ARG A 29 -17.02 -11.91 3.12
N THR A 30 -17.49 -12.87 3.90
CA THR A 30 -16.85 -13.26 5.17
C THR A 30 -15.48 -13.91 4.98
N ASP A 31 -15.18 -14.42 3.78
CA ASP A 31 -13.88 -14.97 3.40
C ASP A 31 -12.92 -13.94 2.77
N ASP A 32 -13.32 -12.66 2.69
CA ASP A 32 -12.45 -11.63 2.14
C ASP A 32 -11.33 -11.23 3.14
N ILE A 33 -10.19 -10.81 2.59
CA ILE A 33 -9.08 -10.21 3.34
C ILE A 33 -8.89 -8.77 2.85
N LEU A 34 -9.04 -7.81 3.74
CA LEU A 34 -8.77 -6.41 3.48
C LEU A 34 -7.30 -6.10 3.75
N ILE A 35 -6.56 -5.67 2.72
CA ILE A 35 -5.22 -5.10 2.91
C ILE A 35 -5.36 -3.57 2.99
N ALA A 36 -5.19 -3.04 4.19
CA ALA A 36 -5.26 -1.61 4.46
C ALA A 36 -3.86 -1.06 4.71
N THR A 37 -3.52 0.08 4.11
CA THR A 37 -2.22 0.74 4.33
C THR A 37 -2.39 2.24 4.19
N TYR A 38 -1.59 3.01 4.90
CA TYR A 38 -1.29 4.36 4.43
C TYR A 38 -0.49 4.24 3.11
N PRO A 39 -0.71 5.10 2.11
CA PRO A 39 0.02 5.02 0.85
C PRO A 39 1.53 4.87 1.06
N LYS A 40 2.17 3.99 0.28
CA LYS A 40 3.62 3.75 0.30
C LYS A 40 4.18 3.10 1.56
N ALA A 41 3.34 2.43 2.35
CA ALA A 41 3.76 1.62 3.49
C ALA A 41 4.13 0.16 3.15
N GLY A 42 4.30 -0.19 1.87
CA GLY A 42 4.70 -1.54 1.45
C GLY A 42 3.56 -2.42 0.97
N GLU A 43 2.49 -1.81 0.42
CA GLU A 43 1.31 -2.57 0.01
C GLU A 43 1.65 -3.64 -1.02
N SER A 44 2.48 -3.32 -2.02
CA SER A 44 2.81 -4.26 -3.09
C SER A 44 3.49 -5.54 -2.57
N THR A 45 4.37 -5.43 -1.57
CA THR A 45 5.03 -6.60 -0.96
C THR A 45 4.00 -7.49 -0.26
N LEU A 46 3.12 -6.90 0.54
CA LEU A 46 2.08 -7.66 1.24
C LEU A 46 1.09 -8.32 0.28
N HIS A 47 0.67 -7.61 -0.78
CA HIS A 47 -0.14 -8.21 -1.85
C HIS A 47 0.58 -9.40 -2.50
N GLY A 48 1.89 -9.28 -2.74
CA GLY A 48 2.72 -10.37 -3.22
C GLY A 48 2.70 -11.59 -2.30
N CYS A 49 2.83 -11.37 -0.98
CA CYS A 49 2.74 -12.41 0.03
C CYS A 49 1.37 -13.11 -0.05
N CYS A 50 0.27 -12.36 0.04
CA CYS A 50 -1.07 -12.93 -0.02
C CYS A 50 -1.34 -13.69 -1.32
N ALA A 51 -0.89 -13.16 -2.46
CA ALA A 51 -1.05 -13.82 -3.75
C ALA A 51 -0.32 -15.17 -3.80
N LEU A 52 0.93 -15.22 -3.32
CA LEU A 52 1.70 -16.46 -3.29
C LEU A 52 1.17 -17.47 -2.27
N ILE A 53 0.69 -17.01 -1.11
CA ILE A 53 0.05 -17.85 -0.09
C ILE A 53 -1.21 -18.53 -0.65
N HIS A 54 -2.12 -17.77 -1.26
CA HIS A 54 -3.43 -18.27 -1.66
C HIS A 54 -3.45 -19.00 -3.01
N TYR A 55 -2.62 -18.56 -3.97
CA TYR A 55 -2.68 -19.06 -5.33
C TYR A 55 -1.49 -19.95 -5.70
N ASN A 56 -0.42 -19.99 -4.89
CA ASN A 56 0.85 -20.64 -5.20
C ASN A 56 1.42 -20.25 -6.59
N GLN A 57 0.95 -19.14 -7.15
CA GLN A 57 1.37 -18.57 -8.42
C GLN A 57 2.38 -17.47 -8.12
N SER A 58 3.41 -17.30 -8.97
CA SER A 58 4.23 -16.07 -9.01
C SER A 58 3.28 -14.87 -8.88
N PRO A 59 3.60 -13.79 -8.14
CA PRO A 59 2.66 -12.69 -7.90
C PRO A 59 2.18 -12.16 -9.24
N GLY A 60 1.00 -12.65 -9.62
CA GLY A 60 0.62 -12.90 -10.99
C GLY A 60 -0.77 -12.35 -11.11
N TYR A 61 -0.87 -11.31 -11.93
CA TYR A 61 -2.06 -10.49 -12.03
C TYR A 61 -2.44 -9.85 -10.69
N ILE A 62 -1.68 -8.83 -10.28
CA ILE A 62 -2.21 -7.87 -9.31
C ILE A 62 -3.49 -7.29 -9.95
N PRO A 63 -4.67 -7.45 -9.35
CA PRO A 63 -5.90 -6.82 -9.84
C PRO A 63 -5.88 -5.30 -9.62
N TYR A 64 -4.70 -4.67 -9.55
CA TYR A 64 -4.59 -3.22 -9.54
C TYR A 64 -5.28 -2.66 -10.79
N LEU A 65 -5.15 -3.33 -11.93
CA LEU A 65 -5.86 -2.94 -13.15
C LEU A 65 -7.37 -3.26 -13.15
N SER A 66 -7.86 -4.25 -12.41
CA SER A 66 -9.32 -4.47 -12.33
C SER A 66 -10.01 -3.42 -11.45
N TRP A 67 -9.29 -2.84 -10.48
CA TRP A 67 -9.78 -1.75 -9.64
C TRP A 67 -9.80 -0.39 -10.34
N TYR A 68 -8.86 -0.09 -11.24
CA TYR A 68 -8.89 1.13 -12.05
C TYR A 68 -9.71 1.00 -13.34
N ALA A 69 -10.04 -0.22 -13.77
CA ALA A 69 -10.78 -0.49 -15.02
C ALA A 69 -12.13 0.25 -15.15
N PRO A 70 -12.92 0.47 -14.07
CA PRO A 70 -14.15 1.25 -14.18
C PRO A 70 -13.90 2.76 -14.36
N PHE A 71 -12.72 3.26 -13.98
CA PHE A 71 -12.47 4.69 -13.71
C PHE A 71 -11.51 5.37 -14.68
N LEU A 72 -11.01 4.67 -15.71
CA LEU A 72 -10.27 5.27 -16.82
C LEU A 72 -11.17 5.31 -18.06
N PRO A 73 -11.77 6.47 -18.44
CA PRO A 73 -12.70 6.59 -19.56
C PRO A 73 -12.16 6.01 -20.88
N SER A 74 -10.85 6.04 -21.05
CA SER A 74 -10.15 5.54 -22.24
C SER A 74 -9.87 4.04 -22.31
N LEU A 75 -9.98 3.31 -21.20
CA LEU A 75 -9.79 1.85 -21.19
C LEU A 75 -11.10 1.09 -21.41
N LYS A 76 -12.25 1.79 -21.41
CA LYS A 76 -13.55 1.22 -21.81
C LYS A 76 -13.51 0.54 -23.19
N GLY A 77 -12.63 1.00 -24.09
CA GLY A 77 -12.45 0.42 -25.42
C GLY A 77 -11.59 -0.84 -25.49
N GLN A 78 -10.62 -1.01 -24.58
CA GLN A 78 -9.65 -2.13 -24.64
C GLN A 78 -10.08 -3.36 -23.84
N PHE A 79 -10.96 -3.20 -22.85
CA PHE A 79 -11.48 -4.31 -22.03
C PHE A 79 -12.86 -4.83 -22.49
N LYS A 80 -13.23 -4.61 -23.76
CA LYS A 80 -14.46 -5.19 -24.36
C LYS A 80 -14.46 -6.72 -24.40
N LYS A 81 -13.33 -7.39 -24.17
CA LYS A 81 -13.34 -8.82 -23.84
C LYS A 81 -13.68 -8.98 -22.36
N LYS A 82 -14.99 -8.96 -22.06
CA LYS A 82 -15.56 -9.76 -20.97
C LYS A 82 -15.22 -11.23 -21.26
N LYS A 83 -13.98 -11.65 -21.02
CA LYS A 83 -13.77 -13.04 -20.64
C LYS A 83 -14.47 -13.13 -19.29
N LYS A 84 -15.66 -13.74 -19.30
CA LYS A 84 -16.15 -14.46 -18.13
C LYS A 84 -14.94 -15.21 -17.59
N LEU A 85 -14.39 -14.78 -16.46
CA LEU A 85 -13.54 -15.63 -15.64
C LEU A 85 -14.47 -16.68 -15.07
N SER A 86 -14.89 -17.60 -15.94
CA SER A 86 -15.69 -18.76 -15.60
C SER A 86 -14.81 -19.67 -14.76
N GLY A 87 -15.09 -19.72 -13.46
CA GLY A 87 -14.93 -20.94 -12.68
C GLY A 87 -13.74 -21.08 -11.73
N GLN A 88 -12.67 -20.26 -11.78
CA GLN A 88 -11.48 -20.55 -10.96
C GLN A 88 -10.71 -19.36 -10.37
N CYS A 89 -11.25 -18.14 -10.36
CA CYS A 89 -10.64 -16.99 -9.67
C CYS A 89 -11.62 -16.35 -8.68
N SER A 90 -12.13 -17.17 -7.77
CA SER A 90 -12.81 -16.75 -6.55
C SER A 90 -11.93 -17.21 -5.40
N ARG A 91 -11.39 -16.27 -4.60
CA ARG A 91 -11.09 -16.50 -3.17
C ARG A 91 -10.46 -15.33 -2.41
N LEU A 92 -10.05 -14.23 -3.05
CA LEU A 92 -9.53 -13.08 -2.29
C LEU A 92 -9.85 -11.74 -2.96
N ASN A 93 -10.83 -11.01 -2.44
CA ASN A 93 -10.96 -9.59 -2.75
C ASN A 93 -9.95 -8.83 -1.89
N ILE A 94 -8.72 -8.67 -2.38
CA ILE A 94 -7.82 -7.69 -1.76
C ILE A 94 -8.34 -6.30 -2.12
N MET A 95 -8.99 -5.66 -1.16
CA MET A 95 -9.51 -4.31 -1.35
C MET A 95 -8.48 -3.27 -0.93
N LYS A 96 -8.33 -2.20 -1.72
CA LYS A 96 -7.56 -1.02 -1.35
C LYS A 96 -8.52 0.05 -0.84
N ILE A 97 -8.92 -0.01 0.42
CA ILE A 97 -9.77 1.03 1.01
C ILE A 97 -8.88 2.06 1.72
N LEU A 98 -8.83 3.28 1.18
CA LEU A 98 -8.53 4.45 2.00
C LEU A 98 -9.76 4.71 2.87
N PHE A 99 -9.78 4.05 4.04
CA PHE A 99 -10.59 4.32 5.25
C PHE A 99 -12.06 3.84 5.46
N LEU A 100 -12.30 3.72 6.78
CA LEU A 100 -13.50 3.76 7.64
C LEU A 100 -14.51 2.61 7.67
N VAL A 101 -14.54 1.70 6.71
CA VAL A 101 -15.45 0.55 6.84
C VAL A 101 -14.71 -0.64 7.43
N ILE A 102 -14.86 -0.81 8.75
CA ILE A 102 -14.51 -2.06 9.42
C ILE A 102 -15.66 -3.01 9.16
N PHE A 103 -15.43 -4.01 8.32
CA PHE A 103 -16.38 -5.09 8.17
C PHE A 103 -16.13 -6.10 9.30
N PRO A 104 -17.07 -6.29 10.23
CA PRO A 104 -16.85 -7.12 11.42
C PRO A 104 -16.58 -8.60 11.11
N LEU A 105 -16.78 -9.03 9.87
CA LEU A 105 -16.68 -10.43 9.44
C LEU A 105 -15.46 -10.73 8.55
N ILE A 106 -14.58 -9.77 8.27
CA ILE A 106 -13.43 -9.98 7.37
C ILE A 106 -12.11 -9.85 8.12
N HIS A 107 -11.08 -10.57 7.67
CA HIS A 107 -9.73 -10.36 8.20
C HIS A 107 -9.14 -9.06 7.62
N ILE A 108 -8.57 -8.23 8.48
CA ILE A 108 -7.94 -6.97 8.10
C ILE A 108 -6.45 -7.07 8.37
N VAL A 109 -5.64 -6.90 7.34
CA VAL A 109 -4.18 -6.86 7.44
C VAL A 109 -3.75 -5.41 7.19
N TYR A 110 -3.29 -4.76 8.25
CA TYR A 110 -2.76 -3.40 8.16
C TYR A 110 -1.24 -3.41 8.15
N VAL A 111 -0.61 -2.74 7.18
CA VAL A 111 0.84 -2.52 7.17
C VAL A 111 1.13 -1.03 7.35
N ALA A 112 1.95 -0.75 8.35
CA ALA A 112 2.46 0.58 8.65
C ALA A 112 3.95 0.68 8.31
N ARG A 113 4.41 1.90 8.08
CA ARG A 113 5.82 2.21 7.82
C ARG A 113 6.18 3.47 8.56
N ASN A 114 7.44 3.60 8.98
CA ASN A 114 7.91 4.82 9.60
C ASN A 114 7.62 6.05 8.73
N ALA A 115 7.22 7.14 9.38
CA ALA A 115 6.67 8.30 8.69
C ALA A 115 7.69 9.03 7.82
N LYS A 116 8.99 8.95 8.16
CA LYS A 116 10.07 9.63 7.41
C LYS A 116 10.29 8.98 6.04
N ASP A 117 10.50 7.66 6.00
CA ASP A 117 10.61 6.94 4.72
C ASP A 117 9.30 6.99 3.93
N ASN A 118 8.17 6.97 4.63
CA ASN A 118 6.86 7.05 4.00
C ASN A 118 6.68 8.39 3.28
N ALA A 119 7.00 9.52 3.92
CA ALA A 119 6.93 10.86 3.32
C ALA A 119 7.80 10.97 2.06
N VAL A 120 9.06 10.52 2.12
CA VAL A 120 9.95 10.51 0.93
C VAL A 120 9.39 9.61 -0.17
N SER A 121 8.91 8.43 0.19
CA SER A 121 8.37 7.50 -0.78
C SER A 121 7.09 8.02 -1.44
N TYR A 122 6.27 8.79 -0.72
CA TYR A 122 5.04 9.38 -1.23
C TYR A 122 5.35 10.57 -2.14
N PHE A 123 6.27 11.45 -1.75
CA PHE A 123 6.73 12.55 -2.60
C PHE A 123 7.17 12.08 -3.99
N HIS A 124 8.00 11.04 -4.06
CA HIS A 124 8.42 10.47 -5.34
C HIS A 124 7.29 9.79 -6.12
N PHE A 125 6.32 9.21 -5.41
CA PHE A 125 5.15 8.59 -6.03
C PHE A 125 4.23 9.64 -6.66
N ASP A 126 3.95 10.74 -5.98
CA ASP A 126 3.10 11.81 -6.52
C ASP A 126 3.76 12.48 -7.73
N ARG A 127 5.08 12.67 -7.69
CA ARG A 127 5.85 13.19 -8.82
C ARG A 127 5.71 12.33 -10.08
N MET A 128 5.73 11.00 -9.94
CA MET A 128 5.61 10.11 -11.10
C MET A 128 4.17 9.76 -11.47
N ASN A 129 3.21 9.84 -10.54
CA ASN A 129 1.83 9.43 -10.75
C ASN A 129 0.96 10.64 -11.14
N MET A 130 0.58 10.74 -12.42
CA MET A 130 -0.31 11.79 -12.92
C MET A 130 -1.75 11.69 -12.38
N GLY A 131 -2.09 10.59 -11.71
CA GLY A 131 -3.36 10.45 -10.99
C GLY A 131 -3.39 11.13 -9.62
N GLU A 132 -2.28 11.74 -9.18
CA GLU A 132 -2.17 12.48 -7.93
C GLU A 132 -2.05 13.99 -8.21
N PRO A 133 -2.48 14.84 -7.24
CA PRO A 133 -2.27 16.29 -7.30
C PRO A 133 -0.80 16.66 -7.46
N GLU A 134 -0.54 17.92 -7.80
CA GLU A 134 0.84 18.39 -7.92
C GLU A 134 1.54 18.36 -6.55
N PRO A 135 2.64 17.61 -6.38
CA PRO A 135 3.35 17.52 -5.11
C PRO A 135 4.01 18.85 -4.70
N GLY A 136 4.45 19.66 -5.66
CA GLY A 136 5.31 20.82 -5.40
C GLY A 136 6.74 20.40 -5.05
N ASP A 137 7.48 21.26 -4.35
CA ASP A 137 8.83 20.97 -3.87
C ASP A 137 8.82 20.16 -2.56
N TRP A 138 9.97 19.58 -2.21
CA TRP A 138 10.12 18.74 -1.03
C TRP A 138 9.79 19.45 0.28
N ASN A 139 10.15 20.73 0.43
CA ASN A 139 9.93 21.46 1.68
C ASN A 139 8.43 21.66 1.91
N THR A 140 7.73 22.14 0.89
CA THR A 140 6.27 22.31 0.93
C THR A 140 5.56 20.97 1.15
N TYR A 141 6.03 19.91 0.49
CA TYR A 141 5.47 18.57 0.63
C TYR A 141 5.61 18.03 2.05
N LEU A 142 6.80 18.16 2.65
CA LEU A 142 7.07 17.71 4.01
C LEU A 142 6.21 18.45 5.05
N GLN A 143 6.00 19.76 4.89
CA GLN A 143 5.09 20.51 5.77
C GLN A 143 3.65 19.96 5.69
N LYS A 144 3.13 19.71 4.48
CA LYS A 144 1.81 19.08 4.29
C LYS A 144 1.72 17.70 4.95
N CYS A 145 2.78 16.90 4.85
CA CYS A 145 2.85 15.60 5.55
C CYS A 145 2.76 15.79 7.07
N MET A 146 3.46 16.78 7.62
CA MET A 146 3.44 17.09 9.06
C MET A 146 2.10 17.65 9.54
N GLU A 147 1.30 18.27 8.68
CA GLU A 147 -0.06 18.74 9.01
C GLU A 147 -1.09 17.60 8.99
N GLY A 148 -0.85 16.54 8.21
CA GLY A 148 -1.75 15.40 8.03
C GLY A 148 -2.16 14.68 9.33
N LYS A 149 -3.38 14.13 9.36
CA LYS A 149 -3.91 13.41 10.54
C LYS A 149 -3.50 11.94 10.53
N SER A 150 -3.24 11.38 11.71
CA SER A 150 -3.06 9.94 11.87
C SER A 150 -4.39 9.20 11.65
N ASN A 151 -4.31 7.93 11.26
CA ASN A 151 -5.45 7.15 10.79
C ASN A 151 -6.02 6.14 11.81
N GLY A 152 -5.50 6.15 13.04
CA GLY A 152 -6.04 5.43 14.19
C GLY A 152 -6.07 3.90 14.06
N TRP A 153 -5.30 3.32 13.14
CA TRP A 153 -5.31 1.87 12.90
C TRP A 153 -4.65 1.06 14.01
N TRP A 154 -3.74 1.67 14.77
CA TRP A 154 -3.06 1.02 15.88
C TRP A 154 -4.02 0.75 17.04
N GLU A 155 -4.82 1.75 17.39
CA GLU A 155 -5.83 1.65 18.45
C GLU A 155 -6.94 0.66 18.07
N LYS A 156 -7.21 0.53 16.76
CA LYS A 156 -8.14 -0.47 16.22
C LYS A 156 -7.64 -1.90 16.41
N GLU A 157 -6.35 -2.19 16.26
CA GLU A 157 -5.82 -3.55 16.52
C GLU A 157 -6.16 -4.02 17.94
N GLN A 158 -6.08 -3.12 18.92
CA GLN A 158 -6.41 -3.41 20.31
C GLN A 158 -7.90 -3.71 20.53
N THR A 159 -8.75 -3.31 19.59
CA THR A 159 -10.21 -3.44 19.67
C THR A 159 -10.74 -4.60 18.83
N TYR A 160 -10.11 -4.90 17.70
CA TYR A 160 -10.61 -5.82 16.68
C TYR A 160 -9.70 -7.06 16.57
N SER A 161 -10.18 -8.21 17.03
CA SER A 161 -9.46 -9.48 16.95
C SER A 161 -9.23 -9.98 15.52
N ASN A 162 -10.02 -9.49 14.56
CA ASN A 162 -9.91 -9.75 13.13
C ASN A 162 -9.00 -8.74 12.42
N LEU A 163 -8.13 -8.02 13.14
CA LEU A 163 -7.15 -7.09 12.60
C LEU A 163 -5.75 -7.48 13.05
N ILE A 164 -4.79 -7.52 12.11
CA ILE A 164 -3.36 -7.60 12.42
C ILE A 164 -2.65 -6.33 11.96
N TYR A 165 -1.80 -5.78 12.82
CA TYR A 165 -0.93 -4.66 12.53
C TYR A 165 0.51 -5.14 12.31
N MET A 166 1.03 -4.90 11.11
CA MET A 166 2.36 -5.28 10.67
C MET A 166 3.21 -4.04 10.38
N PHE A 167 4.53 -4.19 10.49
CA PHE A 167 5.49 -3.12 10.23
C PHE A 167 6.28 -3.44 8.97
N TYR A 168 6.38 -2.48 8.07
CA TYR A 168 7.22 -2.57 6.88
C TYR A 168 8.67 -2.85 7.26
N GLU A 169 9.15 -2.28 8.35
CA GLU A 169 10.49 -2.49 8.87
C GLU A 169 10.75 -3.96 9.21
N ASN A 170 9.77 -4.63 9.82
CA ASN A 170 9.86 -6.06 10.11
C ASN A 170 9.80 -6.90 8.83
N LEU A 171 8.97 -6.50 7.85
CA LEU A 171 8.86 -7.18 6.56
C LEU A 171 10.18 -7.14 5.77
N VAL A 172 10.92 -6.03 5.86
CA VAL A 172 12.23 -5.88 5.21
C VAL A 172 13.31 -6.65 5.98
N GLU A 173 13.29 -6.60 7.32
CA GLU A 173 14.27 -7.28 8.17
C GLU A 173 14.16 -8.82 8.07
N ASP A 174 12.94 -9.36 8.18
CA ASP A 174 12.69 -10.80 8.10
C ASP A 174 11.31 -11.07 7.49
N THR A 175 11.28 -11.11 6.16
CA THR A 175 10.08 -11.43 5.39
C THR A 175 9.50 -12.80 5.76
N GLY A 176 10.35 -13.80 6.05
CA GLY A 176 9.90 -15.16 6.34
C GLY A 176 9.09 -15.23 7.63
N ARG A 177 9.61 -14.60 8.69
CA ARG A 177 8.92 -14.46 9.99
C ARG A 177 7.60 -13.73 9.86
N GLU A 178 7.56 -12.62 9.13
CA GLU A 178 6.31 -11.86 8.96
C GLU A 178 5.29 -12.60 8.09
N VAL A 179 5.72 -13.42 7.13
CA VAL A 179 4.84 -14.31 6.35
C VAL A 179 4.23 -15.39 7.25
N GLU A 180 5.00 -16.01 8.15
CA GLU A 180 4.46 -16.98 9.11
C GLU A 180 3.47 -16.36 10.07
N ARG A 181 3.75 -15.14 10.55
CA ARG A 181 2.85 -14.36 11.39
C ARG A 181 1.54 -14.07 10.65
N LEU A 182 1.60 -13.68 9.38
CA LEU A 182 0.43 -13.47 8.53
C LEU A 182 -0.37 -14.76 8.33
N CYS A 183 0.28 -15.88 7.99
CA CYS A 183 -0.39 -17.18 7.83
C CYS A 183 -1.10 -17.60 9.12
N SER A 184 -0.45 -17.46 10.27
CA SER A 184 -1.03 -17.79 11.58
C SER A 184 -2.29 -16.97 11.87
N PHE A 185 -2.26 -15.67 11.58
CA PHE A 185 -3.43 -14.80 11.72
C PHE A 185 -4.60 -15.20 10.81
N LEU A 186 -4.29 -15.63 9.58
CA LEU A 186 -5.30 -16.08 8.62
C LEU A 186 -5.77 -17.53 8.84
N GLY A 187 -5.26 -18.23 9.85
CA GLY A 187 -5.55 -19.65 10.09
C GLY A 187 -5.02 -20.57 8.98
N LEU A 188 -3.94 -20.17 8.31
CA LEU A 188 -3.31 -20.90 7.21
C LEU A 188 -2.00 -21.55 7.67
N SER A 189 -1.64 -22.66 7.04
CA SER A 189 -0.32 -23.28 7.15
C SER A 189 0.36 -23.34 5.80
N ILE A 190 1.67 -23.11 5.77
CA ILE A 190 2.50 -23.18 4.57
C ILE A 190 3.70 -24.09 4.84
N SER A 191 4.15 -24.83 3.83
CA SER A 191 5.38 -25.63 3.94
C SER A 191 6.62 -24.74 3.95
N ALA A 192 7.76 -25.29 4.40
CA ALA A 192 9.05 -24.60 4.33
C ALA A 192 9.42 -24.18 2.89
N GLU A 193 9.10 -25.03 1.91
CA GLU A 193 9.30 -24.75 0.48
C GLU A 193 8.41 -23.58 0.00
N GLN A 194 7.14 -23.57 0.40
CA GLN A 194 6.23 -22.46 0.08
C GLN A 194 6.72 -21.16 0.71
N ARG A 195 7.16 -21.20 1.98
CA ARG A 195 7.73 -20.03 2.69
C ARG A 195 8.95 -19.49 1.96
N GLU A 196 9.85 -20.35 1.53
CA GLU A 196 11.05 -19.96 0.77
C GLU A 196 10.66 -19.34 -0.59
N LYS A 197 9.74 -19.96 -1.32
CA LYS A 197 9.21 -19.43 -2.58
C LYS A 197 8.56 -18.06 -2.42
N ILE A 198 7.72 -17.89 -1.38
CA ILE A 198 7.10 -16.60 -1.05
C ILE A 198 8.17 -15.57 -0.79
N THR A 199 9.08 -15.88 0.13
CA THR A 199 10.15 -14.97 0.58
C THR A 199 11.01 -14.49 -0.60
N LYS A 200 11.42 -15.39 -1.50
CA LYS A 200 12.18 -15.05 -2.71
C LYS A 200 11.34 -14.23 -3.70
N GLY A 201 10.08 -14.60 -3.90
CA GLY A 201 9.20 -13.95 -4.88
C GLY A 201 8.81 -12.51 -4.51
N VAL A 202 8.79 -12.17 -3.23
CA VAL A 202 8.44 -10.83 -2.73
C VAL A 202 9.65 -9.97 -2.37
N GLN A 203 10.88 -10.47 -2.59
CA GLN A 203 12.07 -9.64 -2.47
C GLN A 203 11.99 -8.46 -3.45
N PHE A 204 12.53 -7.32 -3.02
CA PHE A 204 12.45 -6.08 -3.78
C PHE A 204 12.94 -6.23 -5.22
N ASP A 205 14.11 -6.85 -5.43
CA ASP A 205 14.69 -7.00 -6.77
C ASP A 205 13.86 -7.94 -7.67
N ALA A 206 13.34 -9.04 -7.10
CA ALA A 206 12.46 -9.94 -7.83
C ALA A 206 11.18 -9.23 -8.28
N MET A 207 10.55 -8.47 -7.38
CA MET A 207 9.35 -7.71 -7.70
C MET A 207 9.62 -6.52 -8.62
N LYS A 208 10.81 -5.91 -8.57
CA LYS A 208 11.22 -4.81 -9.46
C LYS A 208 11.37 -5.28 -10.91
N GLN A 209 11.87 -6.50 -11.12
CA GLN A 209 12.02 -7.09 -12.45
C GLN A 209 10.69 -7.64 -12.99
N ASN A 210 9.75 -8.01 -12.12
CA ASN A 210 8.46 -8.55 -12.52
C ASN A 210 7.48 -7.44 -12.97
N LYS A 211 7.11 -7.45 -14.27
CA LYS A 211 6.17 -6.51 -14.89
C LYS A 211 4.77 -6.50 -14.26
N MET A 212 4.39 -7.57 -13.56
CA MET A 212 3.12 -7.68 -12.87
C MET A 212 3.12 -6.96 -11.51
N THR A 213 4.28 -6.71 -10.94
CA THR A 213 4.45 -6.10 -9.61
C THR A 213 5.14 -4.75 -9.63
N ASN A 214 5.84 -4.40 -10.71
CA ASN A 214 6.61 -3.15 -10.80
C ASN A 214 5.82 -1.97 -11.41
N TYR A 215 4.56 -2.19 -11.78
CA TYR A 215 3.62 -1.19 -12.32
C TYR A 215 4.02 -0.60 -13.68
N SER A 216 5.01 -1.15 -14.38
CA SER A 216 5.50 -0.59 -15.65
C SER A 216 4.45 -0.52 -16.77
N THR A 217 3.31 -1.20 -16.60
CA THR A 217 2.19 -1.23 -17.54
C THR A 217 1.11 -0.19 -17.23
N VAL A 218 1.24 0.58 -16.15
CA VAL A 218 0.24 1.58 -15.72
C VAL A 218 0.47 2.91 -16.46
N PRO A 219 -0.48 3.36 -17.30
CA PRO A 219 -0.24 4.48 -18.23
C PRO A 219 -0.19 5.86 -17.59
N VAL A 220 -0.67 6.01 -16.35
CA VAL A 220 -0.66 7.30 -15.61
C VAL A 220 0.65 7.54 -14.86
N MET A 221 1.57 6.57 -14.88
CA MET A 221 2.83 6.62 -14.14
C MET A 221 4.00 6.89 -15.10
N ASP A 222 4.78 7.94 -14.84
CA ASP A 222 5.99 8.28 -15.58
C ASP A 222 7.25 7.79 -14.85
N PHE A 223 7.71 6.61 -15.26
CA PHE A 223 8.89 5.96 -14.69
C PHE A 223 10.22 6.68 -14.99
N LYS A 224 10.23 7.67 -15.89
CA LYS A 224 11.41 8.52 -16.11
C LYS A 224 11.60 9.53 -14.97
N ILE A 225 10.52 9.92 -14.29
CA ILE A 225 10.56 10.83 -13.13
C ILE A 225 10.99 10.06 -11.88
N SER A 226 10.31 8.93 -11.61
CA SER A 226 10.69 8.01 -10.54
C SER A 226 10.14 6.62 -10.86
N PRO A 227 10.93 5.54 -10.70
CA PRO A 227 10.37 4.20 -10.75
C PRO A 227 9.45 3.95 -9.55
N PHE A 228 8.39 3.15 -9.75
CA PHE A 228 7.50 2.73 -8.67
C PHE A 228 8.26 1.90 -7.62
N MET A 229 9.04 0.92 -8.09
CA MET A 229 9.98 0.14 -7.28
C MET A 229 11.28 0.95 -7.10
N ARG A 230 11.23 1.94 -6.21
CA ARG A 230 12.27 2.98 -6.05
C ARG A 230 13.53 2.48 -5.33
N LYS A 231 13.40 2.14 -4.04
CA LYS A 231 14.53 1.72 -3.19
C LYS A 231 14.26 0.46 -2.38
N GLY A 232 13.06 0.31 -1.81
CA GLY A 232 12.68 -0.89 -1.03
C GLY A 232 13.48 -1.10 0.25
N LYS A 233 13.89 0.00 0.91
CA LYS A 233 14.74 -0.02 2.10
C LYS A 233 14.13 0.81 3.23
N VAL A 234 14.57 0.54 4.45
CA VAL A 234 14.35 1.38 5.63
C VAL A 234 15.56 2.30 5.81
N GLY A 235 15.32 3.57 6.13
CA GLY A 235 16.36 4.56 6.41
C GLY A 235 16.78 5.43 5.22
N ASP A 236 16.16 5.28 4.06
CA ASP A 236 16.49 6.08 2.87
C ASP A 236 16.10 7.57 3.04
N TRP A 237 15.21 7.87 3.99
CA TRP A 237 14.85 9.24 4.36
C TRP A 237 16.04 10.14 4.72
N LYS A 238 17.13 9.56 5.25
CA LYS A 238 18.36 10.31 5.59
C LYS A 238 19.02 10.99 4.39
N ASN A 239 18.73 10.53 3.17
CA ASN A 239 19.23 11.14 1.93
C ASN A 239 18.43 12.38 1.48
N TYR A 240 17.34 12.73 2.19
CA TYR A 240 16.38 13.75 1.77
C TYR A 240 16.12 14.79 2.85
N PHE A 241 16.04 14.36 4.10
CA PHE A 241 15.84 15.27 5.22
C PHE A 241 17.12 16.06 5.48
N THR A 242 17.00 17.38 5.56
CA THR A 242 18.03 18.20 6.21
C THR A 242 17.97 17.98 7.73
N VAL A 243 19.04 18.36 8.44
CA VAL A 243 19.07 18.29 9.91
C VAL A 243 17.91 19.08 10.52
N ALA A 244 17.73 20.33 10.06
CA ALA A 244 16.64 21.18 10.54
C ALA A 244 15.24 20.61 10.25
N GLN A 245 15.03 20.00 9.07
CA GLN A 245 13.79 19.31 8.76
C GLN A 245 13.55 18.11 9.67
N ASN A 246 14.62 17.37 9.99
CA ASN A 246 14.53 16.22 10.88
C ASN A 246 14.14 16.63 12.31
N GLU A 247 14.79 17.67 12.85
CA GLU A 247 14.48 18.19 14.18
C GLU A 247 13.03 18.67 14.27
N GLN A 248 12.58 19.49 13.31
CA GLN A 248 11.19 19.95 13.24
C GLN A 248 10.22 18.76 13.14
N PHE A 249 10.54 17.77 12.30
CA PHE A 249 9.71 16.59 12.14
C PHE A 249 9.61 15.77 13.43
N ASP A 250 10.71 15.57 14.13
CA ASP A 250 10.76 14.80 15.37
C ASP A 250 9.95 15.47 16.49
N GLU A 251 9.96 16.80 16.57
CA GLU A 251 9.11 17.57 17.49
C GLU A 251 7.61 17.36 17.19
N VAL A 252 7.21 17.55 15.93
CA VAL A 252 5.80 17.33 15.50
C VAL A 252 5.39 15.88 15.72
N TYR A 253 6.27 14.93 15.39
CA TYR A 253 6.02 13.50 15.55
C TYR A 253 5.82 13.13 17.01
N LYS A 254 6.67 13.64 17.92
CA LYS A 254 6.54 13.42 19.36
C LYS A 254 5.19 13.90 19.88
N GLU A 255 4.76 15.10 19.50
CA GLU A 255 3.46 15.63 19.91
C GLU A 255 2.28 14.84 19.35
N LYS A 256 2.35 14.42 18.08
CA LYS A 256 1.28 13.62 17.44
C LYS A 256 1.19 12.20 17.97
N MET A 257 2.31 11.64 18.40
CA MET A 257 2.41 10.24 18.85
C MET A 257 2.43 10.08 20.38
N LYS A 258 2.31 11.17 21.15
CA LYS A 258 2.45 11.13 22.62
C LYS A 258 1.49 10.18 23.35
N ASN A 259 0.31 9.93 22.77
CA ASN A 259 -0.74 9.11 23.39
C ASN A 259 -0.83 7.69 22.78
N THR A 260 0.15 7.28 21.98
CA THR A 260 0.12 5.95 21.35
C THR A 260 1.33 5.13 21.79
N THR A 261 1.15 3.82 21.83
CA THR A 261 2.17 2.85 22.23
C THR A 261 2.95 2.27 21.05
N VAL A 262 2.55 2.61 19.82
CA VAL A 262 3.19 2.13 18.60
C VAL A 262 4.63 2.65 18.51
N LYS A 263 5.56 1.76 18.12
CA LYS A 263 6.97 2.09 17.96
C LYS A 263 7.42 1.77 16.55
N PHE A 264 7.88 2.78 15.84
CA PHE A 264 8.45 2.64 14.50
C PHE A 264 9.97 2.68 14.55
N ARG A 265 10.61 1.90 13.68
CA ARG A 265 12.06 1.97 13.47
C ARG A 265 12.34 2.80 12.22
N THR A 266 13.29 3.72 12.31
CA THR A 266 13.69 4.57 11.17
C THR A 266 14.93 4.02 10.45
N GLU A 267 15.46 2.90 10.93
CA GLU A 267 16.61 2.15 10.40
C GLU A 267 16.55 0.70 10.90
N ILE A 268 17.18 -0.22 10.18
CA ILE A 268 17.34 -1.64 10.50
C ILE A 268 18.78 -2.08 10.24
#